data_AF-V2YA52-F1
#
_entry.id   AF-V2YA52-F1
#
_cell.length_a   1.000
_cell.length_b   1.000
_cell.length_c   1.000
_cell.angle_alpha   90.00
_cell.angle_beta   90.00
_cell.angle_gamma   90.00
#
_symmetry.space_group_name_H-M   'P 1'
#
loop_
_entity.id
_entity.type
_entity.pdbx_description
1 polymer ?
#
loop_
_entity_poly.entity_id
_entity_poly.type
_entity_poly.pdbx_seq_one_letter_code
_entity_poly.pdbx_strand_id
1 'polypeptide(L)' 'MIDVKCEMRYILVMRILEHMAQAGFLSAEELAVAKGLVVERYRPATVWE' A
#
# COMPACT_ATOMS: atom_id res chain seq x y z
N MET A 1 6.02 9.18 -17.78
CA MET A 1 5.56 7.84 -18.20
C MET A 1 5.29 7.05 -16.94
N ILE A 2 4.04 6.69 -16.69
CA ILE A 2 3.64 5.96 -15.47
C ILE A 2 4.28 4.57 -15.51
N ASP A 3 4.97 4.19 -14.44
CA ASP A 3 5.46 2.82 -14.27
C ASP A 3 4.29 1.92 -13.85
N VAL A 4 3.61 1.36 -14.84
CA VAL A 4 2.41 0.52 -14.65
C VAL A 4 2.70 -0.66 -13.72
N LYS A 5 3.94 -1.18 -13.72
CA LYS A 5 4.34 -2.29 -12.86
C LYS A 5 4.43 -1.86 -11.39
N CYS A 6 4.92 -0.66 -11.13
CA CYS A 6 4.98 -0.04 -9.81
C CYS A 6 3.56 0.20 -9.29
N GLU A 7 2.67 0.74 -10.12
CA GLU A 7 1.27 0.96 -9.75
C GLU A 7 0.51 -0.34 -9.45
N MET A 8 0.67 -1.37 -10.29
CA MET A 8 0.07 -2.68 -10.04
C MET A 8 0.57 -3.30 -8.71
N ARG A 9 1.87 -3.18 -8.41
CA ARG A 9 2.43 -3.67 -7.14
C ARG A 9 1.92 -2.86 -5.95
N TYR A 10 1.83 -1.54 -6.08
CA TYR A 10 1.29 -0.67 -5.05
C TYR A 10 -0.14 -1.08 -4.69
N ILE A 11 -1.02 -1.24 -5.68
CA ILE A 11 -2.42 -1.63 -5.49
C ILE A 11 -2.50 -3.01 -4.83
N LEU A 12 -1.70 -3.97 -5.30
CA LEU A 12 -1.72 -5.34 -4.78
C LEU A 12 -1.28 -5.39 -3.31
N VAL A 13 -0.19 -4.69 -2.96
CA VAL A 13 0.30 -4.65 -1.58
C VAL A 13 -0.69 -3.91 -0.66
N MET A 14 -1.26 -2.79 -1.10
CA MET A 14 -2.31 -2.07 -0.36
C MET A 14 -3.48 -3.00 0.00
N ARG A 15 -4.01 -3.75 -0.97
CA ARG A 15 -5.12 -4.68 -0.73
C ARG A 15 -4.74 -5.80 0.23
N ILE A 16 -3.54 -6.37 0.09
CA ILE A 16 -3.07 -7.42 1.00
C ILE A 16 -3.00 -6.91 2.45
N LEU A 17 -2.48 -5.69 2.67
CA LEU A 17 -2.45 -5.07 3.99
C LEU A 17 -3.86 -4.89 4.57
N GLU A 18 -4.82 -4.45 3.76
CA GLU A 18 -6.21 -4.30 4.20
C GLU A 18 -6.85 -5.65 4.56
N HIS A 19 -6.62 -6.69 3.77
CA HIS A 19 -7.08 -8.03 4.08
C HIS A 19 -6.44 -8.58 5.37
N MET A 20 -5.15 -8.32 5.59
CA MET A 20 -4.46 -8.73 6.82
C MET A 20 -5.02 -8.03 8.05
N ALA A 21 -5.33 -6.73 7.96
CA ALA A 21 -5.99 -6.01 9.04
C ALA A 21 -7.41 -6.52 9.30
N GLN A 22 -8.18 -6.80 8.24
CA GLN A 22 -9.53 -7.40 8.37
C GLN A 22 -9.50 -8.79 9.01
N ALA A 23 -8.47 -9.58 8.73
CA ALA A 23 -8.27 -10.89 9.33
C ALA A 23 -7.63 -10.83 10.73
N GLY A 24 -7.37 -9.63 11.27
CA GLY A 24 -6.84 -9.44 12.63
C GLY A 24 -5.34 -9.67 12.77
N PHE A 25 -4.60 -9.80 11.66
CA PHE A 25 -3.13 -9.93 11.69
C PHE A 25 -2.41 -8.60 11.91
N LEU A 26 -3.10 -7.47 11.69
CA LEU A 26 -2.59 -6.13 11.87
C LEU A 26 -3.57 -5.30 12.68
N SER A 27 -3.07 -4.58 13.67
CA SER A 27 -3.81 -3.52 14.34
C SER A 27 -4.01 -2.32 13.40
N ALA A 28 -4.97 -1.44 13.70
CA ALA A 28 -5.20 -0.25 12.89
C ALA A 28 -3.96 0.66 12.79
N GLU A 29 -3.17 0.74 13.86
CA GLU A 29 -1.90 1.49 13.90
C GLU A 29 -0.84 0.83 13.01
N GLU A 30 -0.70 -0.49 13.06
CA GLU A 30 0.25 -1.24 12.23
C GLU A 30 -0.12 -1.15 10.75
N LEU A 31 -1.42 -1.18 10.43
CA LEU A 31 -1.92 -0.96 9.08
C LEU A 31 -1.56 0.45 8.59
N ALA A 32 -1.74 1.48 9.41
CA ALA A 32 -1.43 2.87 9.03
C ALA A 32 0.07 3.04 8.73
N VAL A 33 0.94 2.47 9.58
CA VAL A 33 2.39 2.49 9.35
C VAL A 33 2.76 1.72 8.08
N ALA A 34 2.21 0.52 7.88
CA ALA A 34 2.48 -0.29 6.69
C ALA A 34 2.03 0.41 5.39
N LYS A 35 0.86 1.06 5.39
CA LYS A 35 0.39 1.88 4.26
C LYS A 35 1.35 3.03 3.96
N GLY A 36 1.87 3.70 4.98
CA GLY A 36 2.88 4.76 4.83
C GLY A 36 4.18 4.26 4.18
N LEU A 37 4.69 3.10 4.63
CA LEU A 37 5.88 2.47 4.05
C LEU A 37 5.69 2.09 2.58
N VAL A 38 4.49 1.62 2.21
CA VAL A 38 4.16 1.27 0.83
C VAL A 38 4.10 2.52 -0.06
N VAL A 39 3.54 3.63 0.42
CA VAL A 39 3.56 4.91 -0.33
C VAL A 39 5.00 5.40 -0.53
N GLU A 40 5.84 5.34 0.49
CA GLU A 40 7.24 5.76 0.39
C GLU A 40 8.04 4.87 -0.57
N ARG A 41 7.81 3.55 -0.53
CA ARG A 41 8.55 2.56 -1.32
C ARG A 41 8.21 2.61 -2.81
N TYR A 42 6.92 2.75 -3.14
CA TYR A 42 6.45 2.65 -4.52
C TYR A 42 6.24 4.02 -5.18
N ARG A 43 6.15 5.10 -4.38
CA ARG A 43 5.89 6.48 -4.85
C ARG A 43 4.92 6.52 -6.04
N PRO A 44 3.71 5.95 -5.87
CA PRO A 44 2.76 5.87 -6.97
C PRO A 44 2.41 7.28 -7.45
N ALA A 45 2.36 7.47 -8.78
CA ALA A 45 2.01 8.76 -9.37
C ALA A 45 0.62 9.23 -8.89
N THR A 46 -0.31 8.29 -8.75
CA THR A 46 -1.67 8.48 -8.21
C THR A 46 -1.77 9.17 -6.83
N VAL A 47 -0.73 9.16 -5.99
CA VAL A 47 -0.74 9.81 -4.66
C VAL A 47 -0.05 11.18 -4.67
N TRP A 48 0.79 11.45 -5.68
CA TRP A 48 1.62 12.65 -5.75
C TRP A 48 1.24 13.59 -6.91
N GLU A 49 0.24 13.24 -7.71
CA GLU A 49 -0.40 14.09 -8.74
C GLU A 49 -1.61 14.87 -8.19
#